data_AF-A0A820E5X9-F1
#
_entry.id   AF-A0A820E5X9-F1
#
_cell.length_a   1.000
_cell.length_b   1.000
_cell.length_c   1.000
_cell.angle_alpha   90.00
_cell.angle_beta   90.00
_cell.angle_gamma   90.00
#
_symmetry.space_group_name_H-M   'P 1'
#
loop_
_entity.id
_entity.type
_entity.pdbx_description
1 polymer ?
#
loop_
_entity_poly.entity_id
_entity_poly.type
_entity_poly.pdbx_seq_one_letter_code
_entity_poly.pdbx_strand_id
1 'polypeptide(L)'
;TKKLDPQYTSISNSQLYVTAWQRIKPESCAHNAGCIIVYSTDGTIQRFIDTDAQSYLNLSVPEGIVCDSSNQLILADRYTSKILAMNNNNNDNQQSVIHFHGDKMKSPHYVCFSNDQNTMIVSDIGNNTIQFYEKRINTPAALSTSDEKKQ
;
A
#
# COMPACT_ATOMS: atom_id res chain seq x y z
N THR A 1 8.88 -24.78 -5.13
CA THR A 1 9.17 -23.35 -5.38
C THR A 1 7.97 -22.55 -4.91
N LYS A 2 8.14 -21.56 -4.02
CA LYS A 2 7.03 -20.66 -3.64
C LYS A 2 6.57 -19.91 -4.90
N LYS A 3 5.33 -20.12 -5.32
CA LYS A 3 4.77 -19.41 -6.48
C LYS A 3 4.20 -18.08 -5.99
N LEU A 4 4.83 -17.00 -6.40
CA LEU A 4 4.35 -15.64 -6.17
C LEU A 4 3.54 -15.20 -7.39
N ASP A 5 2.53 -14.37 -7.14
CA ASP A 5 1.64 -13.81 -8.16
C ASP A 5 1.79 -12.28 -8.15
N PRO A 6 2.74 -11.71 -8.91
CA PRO A 6 2.97 -10.26 -8.98
C PRO A 6 1.73 -9.51 -9.50
N GLN A 7 1.41 -8.37 -8.91
CA GLN A 7 0.24 -7.57 -9.26
C GLN A 7 0.63 -6.21 -9.85
N TYR A 8 1.11 -5.30 -9.00
CA TYR A 8 1.44 -3.93 -9.39
C TYR A 8 2.87 -3.59 -9.02
N THR A 9 3.38 -2.54 -9.64
CA THR A 9 4.75 -2.10 -9.43
C THR A 9 4.83 -0.60 -9.15
N SER A 10 5.82 -0.22 -8.35
CA SER A 10 6.24 1.16 -8.13
C SER A 10 7.76 1.21 -8.12
N ILE A 11 8.35 2.31 -8.57
CA ILE A 11 9.80 2.51 -8.57
C ILE A 11 10.16 3.71 -7.70
N SER A 12 11.17 3.55 -6.86
CA SER A 12 11.75 4.64 -6.07
C SER A 12 13.18 4.29 -5.69
N ASN A 13 14.08 5.28 -5.67
CA ASN A 13 15.45 5.12 -5.20
C ASN A 13 16.20 3.90 -5.79
N SER A 14 16.07 3.68 -7.10
CA SER A 14 16.67 2.54 -7.81
C SER A 14 16.24 1.16 -7.29
N GLN A 15 15.06 1.09 -6.69
CA GLN A 15 14.39 -0.13 -6.27
C GLN A 15 13.01 -0.21 -6.93
N LEU A 16 12.66 -1.41 -7.38
CA LEU A 16 11.34 -1.75 -7.91
C LEU A 16 10.58 -2.51 -6.81
N TYR A 17 9.45 -1.97 -6.39
CA TYR A 17 8.55 -2.57 -5.41
C TYR A 17 7.41 -3.22 -6.15
N VAL A 18 7.14 -4.48 -5.83
CA VAL A 18 6.14 -5.29 -6.51
C VAL A 18 5.21 -5.90 -5.48
N THR A 19 3.92 -5.56 -5.52
CA THR A 19 2.94 -6.26 -4.71
C THR A 19 2.74 -7.66 -5.26
N ALA A 20 2.61 -8.65 -4.38
CA ALA A 20 2.43 -10.03 -4.79
C ALA A 20 1.55 -10.80 -3.80
N TRP A 21 0.85 -11.80 -4.31
CA TRP A 21 0.15 -12.78 -3.47
C TRP A 21 1.00 -14.04 -3.31
N GLN A 22 1.15 -14.53 -2.08
CA GLN A 22 1.75 -15.84 -1.85
C GLN A 22 0.68 -16.91 -2.09
N ARG A 23 0.85 -17.72 -3.15
CA ARG A 23 -0.10 -18.80 -3.45
C ARG A 23 0.02 -20.02 -2.52
N ILE A 24 1.04 -20.10 -1.65
CA ILE A 24 1.28 -21.28 -0.78
C ILE A 24 1.87 -20.89 0.58
N LYS A 25 1.11 -21.12 1.65
CA LYS A 25 1.60 -21.41 3.02
C LYS A 25 0.77 -22.56 3.62
N PRO A 26 1.30 -23.30 4.63
CA PRO A 26 0.71 -24.52 5.17
C PRO A 26 -0.70 -24.27 5.70
N GLU A 27 -1.51 -25.32 5.69
CA GLU A 27 -2.98 -25.39 5.88
C GLU A 27 -3.55 -24.80 7.19
N SER A 28 -2.74 -24.09 7.99
CA SER A 28 -3.12 -23.52 9.29
C SER A 28 -3.21 -21.99 9.35
N CYS A 29 -2.78 -21.26 8.31
CA CYS A 29 -2.97 -19.80 8.25
C CYS A 29 -4.18 -19.49 7.35
N ALA A 30 -5.35 -19.34 7.97
CA ALA A 30 -6.54 -18.93 7.25
C ALA A 30 -6.36 -17.54 6.63
N HIS A 31 -6.41 -17.49 5.29
CA HIS A 31 -6.47 -16.32 4.40
C HIS A 31 -5.11 -15.71 3.98
N ASN A 32 -4.82 -15.85 2.68
CA ASN A 32 -3.90 -15.10 1.82
C ASN A 32 -2.86 -14.19 2.50
N ALA A 33 -1.58 -14.57 2.43
CA ALA A 33 -0.46 -13.71 2.83
C ALA A 33 0.02 -12.90 1.63
N GLY A 34 -0.40 -11.63 1.56
CA GLY A 34 0.18 -10.66 0.64
C GLY A 34 1.59 -10.30 1.05
N CYS A 35 2.44 -9.91 0.10
CA CYS A 35 3.74 -9.34 0.41
C CYS A 35 4.15 -8.30 -0.64
N ILE A 36 5.24 -7.59 -0.36
CA ILE A 36 5.94 -6.77 -1.35
C ILE A 36 7.29 -7.40 -1.63
N ILE A 37 7.63 -7.56 -2.90
CA ILE A 37 8.93 -7.99 -3.36
C ILE A 37 9.70 -6.74 -3.76
N VAL A 38 10.91 -6.58 -3.24
CA VAL A 38 11.80 -5.47 -3.58
C VAL A 38 12.87 -6.01 -4.49
N TYR A 39 12.99 -5.44 -5.69
CA TYR A 39 14.03 -5.75 -6.66
C TYR A 39 14.99 -4.57 -6.77
N SER A 40 16.26 -4.85 -7.08
CA SER A 40 17.14 -3.87 -7.70
C SER A 40 16.67 -3.60 -9.13
N THR A 41 17.12 -2.46 -9.68
CA THR A 41 16.85 -2.09 -11.08
C THR A 41 17.40 -3.08 -12.12
N ASP A 42 18.31 -3.98 -11.73
CA ASP A 42 18.80 -5.07 -12.57
C ASP A 42 17.88 -6.31 -12.57
N GLY A 43 16.78 -6.29 -11.82
CA GLY A 43 15.83 -7.39 -11.71
C GLY A 43 16.18 -8.45 -10.66
N THR A 44 17.22 -8.24 -9.84
CA THR A 44 17.55 -9.14 -8.73
C THR A 44 16.65 -8.87 -7.52
N ILE A 45 16.12 -9.91 -6.89
CA ILE A 45 15.35 -9.78 -5.64
C ILE A 45 16.31 -9.37 -4.51
N GLN A 46 16.03 -8.25 -3.86
CA GLN A 46 16.79 -7.76 -2.71
C GLN A 46 16.18 -8.21 -1.37
N ARG A 47 14.85 -8.07 -1.21
CA ARG A 47 14.15 -8.46 0.02
C ARG A 47 12.65 -8.66 -0.21
N PHE A 48 11.98 -9.21 0.79
CA PHE A 48 10.52 -9.26 0.88
C PHE A 48 10.07 -8.44 2.10
N ILE A 49 8.93 -7.75 1.97
CA ILE A 49 8.27 -7.03 3.06
C ILE A 49 6.96 -7.77 3.35
N ASP A 50 6.61 -7.85 4.63
CA ASP A 50 5.39 -8.50 5.11
C ASP A 50 5.31 -9.99 4.76
N THR A 51 6.31 -10.76 5.18
CA THR A 51 6.33 -12.21 4.99
C THR A 51 5.86 -13.00 6.19
N ASP A 52 5.67 -12.34 7.33
CA ASP A 52 5.44 -12.99 8.63
C ASP A 52 4.06 -12.57 9.16
N ALA A 53 3.35 -13.52 9.79
CA ALA A 53 2.00 -13.31 10.29
C ALA A 53 1.89 -12.26 11.43
N GLN A 54 3.03 -11.75 11.92
CA GLN A 54 3.12 -10.69 12.93
C GLN A 54 3.62 -9.36 12.36
N SER A 55 3.70 -9.22 11.04
CA SER A 55 4.08 -7.94 10.43
C SER A 55 3.08 -6.84 10.82
N TYR A 56 3.54 -5.60 10.86
CA TYR A 56 2.66 -4.46 11.17
C TYR A 56 1.71 -4.12 10.01
N LEU A 57 2.00 -4.56 8.78
CA LEU A 57 1.17 -4.29 7.61
C LEU A 57 0.03 -5.31 7.45
N ASN A 58 0.26 -6.58 7.82
CA ASN A 58 -0.70 -7.68 7.74
C ASN A 58 -1.45 -7.71 6.41
N LEU A 59 -0.69 -7.67 5.31
CA LEU A 59 -1.17 -7.65 3.94
C LEU A 59 -1.89 -8.95 3.60
N SER A 60 -3.08 -8.82 3.01
CA SER A 60 -3.84 -9.98 2.54
C SER A 60 -3.94 -10.05 1.02
N VAL A 61 -4.46 -9.00 0.38
CA VAL A 61 -4.57 -8.90 -1.08
C VAL A 61 -4.07 -7.51 -1.48
N PRO A 62 -2.74 -7.25 -1.35
CA PRO A 62 -2.16 -6.02 -1.81
C PRO A 62 -2.29 -5.95 -3.33
N GLU A 63 -2.83 -4.84 -3.80
CA GLU A 63 -2.98 -4.52 -5.21
C GLU A 63 -2.11 -3.30 -5.53
N GLY A 64 -2.68 -2.11 -5.65
CA GLY A 64 -1.96 -0.89 -6.01
C GLY A 64 -0.85 -0.53 -5.03
N ILE A 65 0.26 -0.04 -5.57
CA ILE A 65 1.40 0.49 -4.82
C ILE A 65 1.94 1.73 -5.53
N VAL A 66 2.27 2.77 -4.75
CA VAL A 66 2.92 3.99 -5.25
C VAL A 66 3.91 4.49 -4.22
N CYS A 67 4.97 5.16 -4.66
CA CYS A 67 5.87 5.89 -3.79
C CYS A 67 5.57 7.39 -3.88
N ASP A 68 5.44 8.06 -2.73
CA ASP A 68 5.32 9.51 -2.69
C ASP A 68 6.71 10.20 -2.77
N SER A 69 6.70 11.52 -2.92
CA SER A 69 7.92 12.35 -2.95
C SER A 69 8.72 12.36 -1.64
N SER A 70 8.14 11.89 -0.54
CA SER A 70 8.77 11.76 0.78
C SER A 70 9.36 10.37 1.01
N ASN A 71 9.39 9.53 -0.03
CA ASN A 71 9.85 8.15 0.01
C ASN A 71 8.99 7.29 0.98
N GLN A 72 7.68 7.50 1.00
CA GLN A 72 6.72 6.60 1.62
C GLN A 72 6.06 5.74 0.54
N LEU A 73 6.03 4.42 0.77
CA LEU A 73 5.24 3.50 -0.03
C LEU A 73 3.82 3.52 0.49
N ILE A 74 2.88 3.78 -0.42
CA ILE A 74 1.45 3.76 -0.17
C ILE A 74 0.87 2.56 -0.92
N LEU A 75 0.05 1.77 -0.23
CA LEU A 75 -0.43 0.47 -0.70
C LEU A 75 -1.95 0.41 -0.57
N ALA A 76 -2.63 -0.10 -1.58
CA ALA A 76 -4.01 -0.53 -1.49
C ALA A 76 -4.07 -2.02 -1.16
N ASP A 77 -4.58 -2.37 0.01
CA ASP A 77 -4.89 -3.75 0.35
C ASP A 77 -6.40 -3.97 0.25
N ARG A 78 -6.76 -4.69 -0.80
CA ARG A 78 -8.14 -4.87 -1.22
C ARG A 78 -8.96 -5.65 -0.20
N TYR A 79 -8.38 -6.70 0.39
CA TYR A 79 -9.12 -7.62 1.25
C TYR A 79 -9.25 -7.09 2.68
N THR A 80 -8.24 -6.36 3.16
CA THR A 80 -8.34 -5.68 4.46
C THR A 80 -9.10 -4.36 4.37
N SER A 81 -9.50 -3.93 3.15
CA SER A 81 -10.21 -2.68 2.86
C SER A 81 -9.45 -1.46 3.38
N LYS A 82 -8.13 -1.42 3.19
CA LYS A 82 -7.25 -0.38 3.72
C LYS A 82 -6.35 0.20 2.65
N ILE A 83 -6.02 1.48 2.79
CA ILE A 83 -4.75 2.01 2.28
C ILE A 83 -3.76 2.01 3.44
N LEU A 84 -2.53 1.57 3.18
CA LEU A 84 -1.45 1.48 4.16
C LEU A 84 -0.28 2.35 3.69
N ALA A 85 0.47 2.92 4.63
CA ALA A 85 1.67 3.70 4.35
C ALA A 85 2.87 3.07 5.09
N MET A 86 4.04 3.11 4.47
CA MET A 86 5.28 2.73 5.14
C MET A 86 6.42 3.61 4.68
N ASN A 87 7.29 4.00 5.61
CA ASN A 87 8.54 4.64 5.26
C ASN A 87 9.42 3.64 4.52
N ASN A 88 9.95 4.06 3.38
CA ASN A 88 10.82 3.23 2.55
C ASN A 88 12.31 3.44 2.88
N ASN A 89 12.60 3.94 4.08
CA ASN A 89 13.98 4.11 4.53
C ASN A 89 14.48 2.76 5.06
N ASN A 90 15.67 2.37 4.60
CA ASN A 90 16.21 1.00 4.51
C ASN A 90 16.32 0.14 5.78
N ASN A 91 15.74 0.50 6.92
CA ASN A 91 15.78 -0.32 8.13
C ASN A 91 14.38 -0.48 8.72
N ASP A 92 13.96 -1.73 8.80
CA ASP A 92 12.75 -2.19 9.47
C ASP A 92 12.56 -1.50 10.82
N ASN A 93 11.29 -1.19 11.13
CA ASN A 93 10.71 -0.87 12.46
C ASN A 93 10.07 0.52 12.62
N GLN A 94 10.05 1.39 11.60
CA GLN A 94 9.20 2.61 11.65
C GLN A 94 8.16 2.61 10.53
N GLN A 95 7.23 1.67 10.65
CA GLN A 95 6.06 1.54 9.79
C GLN A 95 4.90 2.30 10.44
N SER A 96 4.34 3.28 9.74
CA SER A 96 3.22 4.08 10.23
C SER A 96 1.98 3.73 9.42
N VAL A 97 1.11 2.89 9.99
CA VAL A 97 -0.16 2.57 9.33
C VAL A 97 -1.08 3.78 9.39
N ILE A 98 -1.16 4.54 8.29
CA ILE A 98 -2.18 5.57 8.14
C ILE A 98 -3.47 4.86 7.73
N HIS A 99 -4.40 4.73 8.67
CA HIS A 99 -5.76 4.30 8.38
C HIS A 99 -6.51 5.50 7.82
N PHE A 100 -6.96 5.41 6.58
CA PHE A 100 -7.84 6.41 5.99
C PHE A 100 -9.24 6.20 6.55
N HIS A 101 -9.54 6.90 7.64
CA HIS A 101 -10.87 6.97 8.23
C HIS A 101 -11.57 8.21 7.71
N GLY A 102 -12.33 8.01 6.63
CA GLY A 102 -13.22 8.99 6.06
C GLY A 102 -13.83 8.34 4.83
N ASP A 103 -15.06 7.85 5.02
CA ASP A 103 -15.81 6.92 4.20
C ASP A 103 -15.19 5.52 4.03
N LYS A 104 -16.02 4.49 4.30
CA LYS A 104 -15.60 3.09 4.38
C LYS A 104 -15.11 2.62 3.01
N MET A 105 -13.79 2.51 2.85
CA MET A 105 -13.23 1.76 1.72
C MET A 105 -13.81 0.35 1.73
N LYS A 106 -14.15 -0.17 0.55
CA LYS A 106 -14.74 -1.51 0.44
C LYS A 106 -13.82 -2.48 -0.28
N SER A 107 -13.22 -2.07 -1.39
CA SER A 107 -12.20 -2.83 -2.10
C SER A 107 -11.28 -1.86 -2.85
N PRO A 108 -10.35 -1.18 -2.16
CA PRO A 108 -9.39 -0.32 -2.82
C PRO A 108 -8.50 -1.18 -3.73
N HIS A 109 -8.31 -0.73 -4.97
CA HIS A 109 -7.65 -1.51 -6.01
C HIS A 109 -6.36 -0.85 -6.47
N TYR A 110 -6.39 0.44 -6.82
CA TYR A 110 -5.21 1.18 -7.23
C TYR A 110 -5.12 2.52 -6.51
N VAL A 111 -3.88 3.01 -6.36
CA VAL A 111 -3.56 4.28 -5.71
C VAL A 111 -2.49 5.00 -6.52
N CYS A 112 -2.66 6.32 -6.68
CA CYS A 112 -1.66 7.20 -7.26
C CYS A 112 -1.71 8.58 -6.61
N PHE A 113 -0.81 9.47 -7.03
CA PHE A 113 -0.79 10.86 -6.60
C PHE A 113 -0.97 11.80 -7.78
N SER A 114 -1.55 12.96 -7.51
CA SER A 114 -1.49 14.13 -8.40
C SER A 114 -0.03 14.53 -8.65
N ASN A 115 0.20 15.24 -9.75
CA ASN A 115 1.55 15.65 -10.13
C ASN A 115 2.26 16.51 -9.06
N ASP A 116 1.50 17.32 -8.32
CA ASP A 116 2.00 18.13 -7.21
C ASP A 116 2.14 17.36 -5.89
N GLN A 117 1.81 16.06 -5.89
CA GLN A 117 1.87 15.15 -4.73
C GLN A 117 0.98 15.55 -3.54
N ASN A 118 0.07 16.50 -3.75
CA ASN A 118 -0.83 17.00 -2.72
C ASN A 118 -2.16 16.24 -2.65
N THR A 119 -2.48 15.40 -3.63
CA THR A 119 -3.73 14.64 -3.64
C THR A 119 -3.44 13.18 -3.96
N MET A 120 -3.78 12.30 -3.04
CA MET A 120 -3.84 10.88 -3.29
C MET A 120 -5.17 10.53 -3.94
N ILE A 121 -5.13 9.72 -4.99
CA ILE A 121 -6.29 9.29 -5.77
C ILE A 121 -6.38 7.78 -5.65
N VAL A 122 -7.53 7.27 -5.23
CA VAL A 122 -7.76 5.84 -5.00
C VAL A 122 -8.95 5.36 -5.81
N SER A 123 -8.79 4.27 -6.56
CA SER A 123 -9.92 3.57 -7.15
C SER A 123 -10.46 2.54 -6.16
N ASP A 124 -11.70 2.69 -5.70
CA ASP A 124 -12.38 1.73 -4.83
C ASP A 124 -13.46 0.99 -5.62
N ILE A 125 -13.10 -0.20 -6.13
CA ILE A 125 -13.99 -1.01 -6.95
C ILE A 125 -15.14 -1.62 -6.15
N GLY A 126 -15.03 -1.67 -4.82
CA GLY A 126 -16.08 -2.20 -3.96
C GLY A 126 -17.24 -1.21 -3.82
N ASN A 127 -16.91 0.08 -3.92
CA ASN A 127 -17.84 1.20 -3.87
C ASN A 127 -18.15 1.78 -5.26
N ASN A 128 -17.48 1.33 -6.33
CA ASN A 128 -17.57 1.89 -7.69
C ASN A 128 -17.23 3.39 -7.74
N THR A 129 -16.22 3.83 -6.96
CA THR A 129 -15.83 5.23 -6.84
C THR A 129 -14.35 5.46 -7.10
N ILE A 130 -14.02 6.70 -7.47
CA ILE A 130 -12.67 7.25 -7.36
C ILE A 130 -12.71 8.25 -6.20
N GLN A 131 -11.87 8.03 -5.19
CA GLN A 131 -11.80 8.85 -3.98
C GLN A 131 -10.53 9.68 -4.00
N PHE A 132 -10.62 10.92 -3.51
CA PHE A 132 -9.53 11.89 -3.49
C PHE A 132 -9.23 12.28 -2.04
N TYR A 133 -7.96 12.26 -1.66
CA TYR A 133 -7.52 12.58 -0.30
C TYR A 133 -6.37 13.59 -0.35
N GLU A 134 -6.54 14.73 0.29
CA GLU A 134 -5.51 15.76 0.35
C GLU A 134 -4.39 15.36 1.32
N LYS A 135 -3.14 15.46 0.84
CA LYS A 135 -1.93 15.33 1.64
C LYS A 135 -1.78 16.53 2.54
N ARG A 136 -2.19 16.43 3.82
CA ARG A 136 -1.95 17.51 4.78
C ARG A 136 -0.45 17.63 5.05
N ILE A 137 0.13 18.75 4.63
CA ILE A 137 1.59 19.00 4.59
C ILE A 137 2.25 19.11 5.99
N ASN A 138 1.53 19.00 7.12
CA ASN A 138 2.10 19.33 8.43
C ASN A 138 1.71 18.45 9.64
N THR A 139 1.36 17.18 9.45
CA THR A 139 1.28 16.24 10.58
C THR A 139 1.87 14.88 10.21
N PRO A 140 2.85 14.34 10.95
CA PRO A 140 3.21 12.95 10.80
C PRO A 140 1.98 12.11 11.14
N ALA A 141 1.49 11.36 10.15
CA ALA A 141 0.37 10.43 10.23
C ALA A 141 -1.01 11.03 10.58
N ALA A 142 -1.69 11.64 9.61
CA ALA A 142 -3.14 11.49 9.41
C ALA A 142 -3.59 12.27 8.18
N LEU A 143 -4.08 11.55 7.17
CA LEU A 143 -4.82 12.10 6.04
C LEU A 143 -6.30 12.05 6.43
N SER A 144 -6.90 13.18 6.78
CA SER A 144 -8.34 13.24 7.05
C SER A 144 -9.09 13.75 5.84
N THR A 145 -10.28 13.21 5.61
CA THR A 145 -11.21 13.62 4.56
C THR A 145 -11.68 15.06 4.73
N SER A 146 -11.73 15.79 3.62
CA SER A 146 -12.32 17.13 3.53
C SER A 146 -13.77 17.00 3.08
N ASP A 147 -14.68 16.68 4.01
CA ASP A 147 -16.09 16.98 3.86
C ASP A 147 -16.54 17.91 4.99
N GLU A 148 -16.78 19.18 4.61
CA GLU A 148 -17.83 20.09 5.10
C GLU A 148 -17.41 21.56 4.86
N LYS A 149 -17.69 22.07 3.67
CA LYS A 149 -18.15 23.45 3.52
C LYS A 149 -19.55 23.43 2.93
N LYS A 150 -20.55 23.27 3.82
CA LYS A 150 -21.89 23.76 3.53
C LYS A 150 -21.83 25.29 3.60
N GLN A 151 -22.11 25.94 2.48
CA GLN A 151 -22.61 27.33 2.46
C GLN A 151 -24.04 27.36 3.01
#